data_AF-A0A952B5T8-F1
#
_entry.id   AF-A0A952B5T8-F1
#
_cell.length_a   1.000
_cell.length_b   1.000
_cell.length_c   1.000
_cell.angle_alpha   90.00
_cell.angle_beta   90.00
_cell.angle_gamma   90.00
#
_symmetry.space_group_name_H-M   'P 1'
#
loop_
_entity.id
_entity.type
_entity.pdbx_description
1 polymer ?
#
loop_
_entity_poly.entity_id
_entity_poly.type
_entity_poly.pdbx_seq_one_letter_code
_entity_poly.pdbx_strand_id
1 'polypeptide(L)'
;MAVEIKYSQAVRIFLKHLQQNNMTNRWLESFRQTLQGSFKRFIATELSIYPLSLDKIRSRYSKPRQYAFAYSLKRFHTFIQSNPHLCEASFGKAVARFLEHSKELCIATKRAIRNDVFKVVSFDIDDLALSYIPVKVIRDCMRGPSRHMLVRGKRFFKFLRH
;
A
#
# COMPACT_ATOMS: atom_id res chain seq x y z
N MET A 1 -3.64 27.96 -3.64
CA MET A 1 -2.89 26.69 -3.57
C MET A 1 -3.80 25.60 -4.11
N ALA A 2 -3.35 24.80 -5.08
CA ALA A 2 -4.17 23.73 -5.64
C ALA A 2 -4.48 22.70 -4.53
N VAL A 3 -5.75 22.35 -4.33
CA VAL A 3 -6.15 21.35 -3.34
C VAL A 3 -5.54 20.01 -3.76
N GLU A 4 -4.66 19.48 -2.91
CA GLU A 4 -3.98 18.23 -3.21
C GLU A 4 -4.95 17.05 -3.07
N ILE A 5 -5.14 16.32 -4.18
CA ILE A 5 -6.07 15.20 -4.22
C ILE A 5 -5.43 13.99 -3.52
N LYS A 6 -6.15 13.40 -2.56
CA LYS A 6 -5.75 12.15 -1.90
C LYS A 6 -5.99 10.94 -2.81
N TYR A 7 -5.21 9.89 -2.63
CA TYR A 7 -5.35 8.65 -3.39
C TYR A 7 -6.77 8.06 -3.37
N SER A 8 -7.41 7.99 -2.19
CA SER A 8 -8.77 7.45 -2.08
C SER A 8 -9.81 8.29 -2.84
N GLN A 9 -9.63 9.61 -2.89
CA GLN A 9 -10.46 10.53 -3.67
C GLN A 9 -10.22 10.33 -5.16
N ALA A 10 -8.96 10.26 -5.59
CA ALA A 10 -8.58 10.01 -6.98
C ALA A 10 -9.15 8.69 -7.51
N VAL A 11 -9.07 7.60 -6.72
CA VAL A 11 -9.67 6.31 -7.08
C VAL A 11 -11.19 6.43 -7.22
N ARG A 12 -11.86 7.15 -6.32
CA ARG A 12 -13.32 7.36 -6.39
C ARG A 12 -13.71 8.11 -7.66
N ILE A 13 -13.00 9.20 -7.98
CA ILE A 13 -13.22 9.99 -9.19
C ILE A 13 -13.02 9.13 -10.43
N PHE A 14 -11.93 8.37 -10.49
CA PHE A 14 -11.64 7.47 -11.61
C PHE A 14 -12.72 6.39 -11.79
N LEU A 15 -13.15 5.73 -10.72
CA LEU A 15 -14.21 4.71 -10.80
C LEU A 15 -15.54 5.31 -11.27
N LYS A 16 -15.88 6.53 -10.82
CA LYS A 16 -17.06 7.25 -11.30
C LYS A 16 -16.95 7.58 -12.79
N HIS A 17 -15.78 8.04 -13.25
CA HIS A 17 -15.51 8.28 -14.67
C HIS A 17 -15.69 7.01 -15.50
N LEU A 18 -15.16 5.87 -15.05
CA LEU A 18 -15.36 4.60 -15.76
C LEU A 18 -16.85 4.20 -15.83
N GLN A 19 -17.60 4.41 -14.74
CA GLN A 19 -19.02 4.11 -14.70
C GLN A 19 -19.82 4.99 -15.67
N GLN A 20 -19.49 6.29 -15.74
CA GLN A 20 -20.12 7.23 -16.68
C GLN A 20 -19.80 6.92 -18.15
N ASN A 21 -18.71 6.20 -18.42
CA ASN A 21 -18.32 5.74 -19.75
C ASN A 21 -18.75 4.29 -20.03
N ASN A 22 -19.87 3.85 -19.44
CA ASN A 22 -20.51 2.56 -19.71
C ASN A 22 -19.62 1.32 -19.47
N MET A 23 -18.64 1.41 -18.55
CA MET A 23 -17.86 0.24 -18.14
C MET A 23 -18.75 -0.77 -17.42
N THR A 24 -18.61 -2.06 -17.74
CA THR A 24 -19.44 -3.10 -17.10
C THR A 24 -19.13 -3.23 -15.61
N ASN A 25 -20.14 -3.64 -14.82
CA ASN A 25 -20.00 -3.85 -13.38
C ASN A 25 -18.86 -4.81 -13.03
N ARG A 26 -18.67 -5.88 -13.83
CA ARG A 26 -17.57 -6.83 -13.66
C ARG A 26 -16.21 -6.14 -13.76
N TRP A 27 -16.03 -5.27 -14.77
CA TRP A 27 -14.78 -4.53 -14.93
C TRP A 27 -14.59 -3.49 -13.83
N LEU A 28 -15.63 -2.72 -13.50
CA LEU A 28 -15.60 -1.73 -12.41
C LEU A 28 -15.19 -2.34 -11.07
N GLU A 29 -15.83 -3.44 -10.69
CA GLU A 29 -15.52 -4.14 -9.44
C GLU A 29 -14.08 -4.63 -9.44
N SER A 30 -13.63 -5.12 -10.59
CA SER A 30 -12.26 -5.56 -10.71
C SER A 30 -11.28 -4.37 -10.53
N PHE A 31 -11.50 -3.21 -11.18
CA PHE A 31 -10.70 -2.01 -10.94
C PHE A 31 -10.70 -1.59 -9.47
N ARG A 32 -11.87 -1.60 -8.84
CA ARG A 32 -12.04 -1.32 -7.41
C ARG A 32 -11.16 -2.24 -6.55
N GLN A 33 -11.26 -3.55 -6.72
CA GLN A 33 -10.46 -4.53 -5.99
C GLN A 33 -8.96 -4.35 -6.18
N THR A 34 -8.53 -4.02 -7.40
CA THR A 34 -7.11 -3.80 -7.70
C THR A 34 -6.59 -2.52 -7.05
N LEU A 35 -7.24 -1.38 -7.31
CA LEU A 35 -6.80 -0.07 -6.83
C LEU A 35 -6.94 0.06 -5.31
N GLN A 36 -7.93 -0.60 -4.70
CA GLN A 36 -8.11 -0.58 -3.24
C GLN A 36 -7.33 -1.69 -2.51
N GLY A 37 -6.79 -2.67 -3.25
CA GLY A 37 -6.12 -3.84 -2.71
C GLY A 37 -4.64 -3.92 -3.10
N SER A 38 -4.35 -4.75 -4.10
CA SER A 38 -2.98 -5.08 -4.50
C SER A 38 -2.16 -3.85 -4.94
N PHE A 39 -2.81 -2.86 -5.55
CA PHE A 39 -2.12 -1.66 -6.00
C PHE A 39 -1.63 -0.79 -4.85
N LYS A 40 -2.39 -0.71 -3.75
CA LYS A 40 -1.89 -0.05 -2.52
C LYS A 40 -0.65 -0.76 -1.99
N ARG A 41 -0.61 -2.09 -2.01
CA ARG A 41 0.59 -2.83 -1.59
C ARG A 41 1.78 -2.53 -2.49
N PHE A 42 1.55 -2.31 -3.78
CA PHE A 42 2.59 -1.93 -4.72
C PHE A 42 3.12 -0.51 -4.49
N ILE A 43 2.23 0.45 -4.19
CA ILE A 43 2.65 1.79 -3.75
C ILE A 43 3.44 1.68 -2.45
N ALA A 44 2.92 0.94 -1.47
CA ALA A 44 3.54 0.71 -0.18
C ALA A 44 4.99 0.23 -0.30
N THR A 45 5.26 -0.76 -1.17
CA THR A 45 6.61 -1.34 -1.31
C THR A 45 7.67 -0.33 -1.73
N GLU A 46 7.28 0.75 -2.40
CA GLU A 46 8.21 1.74 -2.96
C GLU A 46 8.25 3.05 -2.14
N LEU A 47 7.38 3.22 -1.14
CA LEU A 47 7.45 4.34 -0.20
C LEU A 47 8.70 4.19 0.69
N SER A 48 9.31 5.29 1.08
CA SER A 48 10.26 5.31 2.19
C SER A 48 9.56 4.94 3.49
N ILE A 49 10.28 4.36 4.44
CA ILE A 49 9.68 4.04 5.74
C ILE A 49 9.24 5.33 6.42
N TYR A 50 7.98 5.34 6.85
CA TYR A 50 7.43 6.35 7.73
C TYR A 50 6.96 5.69 9.04
N PRO A 51 6.77 6.45 10.13
CA PRO A 51 6.27 5.91 11.39
C PRO A 51 4.90 5.27 11.20
N LEU A 52 4.77 3.98 11.50
CA LEU A 52 3.48 3.28 11.44
C LEU A 52 2.67 3.63 12.69
N SER A 53 1.39 3.94 12.51
CA SER A 53 0.46 4.17 13.62
C SER A 53 -0.64 3.11 13.66
N LEU A 54 -1.05 2.72 14.86
CA LEU A 54 -2.20 1.85 15.10
C LEU A 54 -3.54 2.60 15.11
N ASP A 55 -3.53 3.94 15.03
CA ASP A 55 -4.75 4.74 15.25
C ASP A 55 -5.87 4.38 14.27
N LYS A 56 -5.52 4.15 13.00
CA LYS A 56 -6.48 3.77 11.95
C LYS A 56 -7.04 2.35 12.12
N ILE A 57 -6.48 1.54 13.01
CA ILE A 57 -6.84 0.14 13.26
C ILE A 57 -7.72 0.00 14.50
N ARG A 58 -7.51 0.84 15.53
CA ARG A 58 -8.16 0.77 16.84
C ARG A 58 -9.69 0.76 16.77
N SER A 59 -10.30 1.48 15.84
CA SER A 59 -11.75 1.52 15.66
C SER A 59 -12.31 0.48 14.68
N ARG A 60 -11.45 -0.21 13.91
CA ARG A 60 -11.86 -1.07 12.79
C ARG A 60 -11.82 -2.57 13.10
N TYR A 61 -11.16 -2.97 14.18
CA TYR A 61 -10.91 -4.37 14.48
C TYR A 61 -11.19 -4.71 15.95
N SER A 62 -11.50 -5.97 16.22
CA SER A 62 -11.69 -6.48 17.58
C SER A 62 -10.41 -6.40 18.42
N LYS A 63 -10.53 -6.34 19.75
CA LYS A 63 -9.39 -6.28 20.68
C LYS A 63 -8.31 -7.34 20.41
N PRO A 64 -8.64 -8.63 20.20
CA PRO A 64 -7.63 -9.66 19.89
C PRO A 64 -6.82 -9.33 18.64
N ARG A 65 -7.47 -8.79 17.61
CA ARG A 65 -6.80 -8.42 16.36
C ARG A 65 -5.95 -7.17 16.53
N GLN A 66 -6.39 -6.20 17.35
CA GLN A 66 -5.58 -5.04 17.71
C GLN A 66 -4.29 -5.46 18.42
N TYR A 67 -4.35 -6.44 19.34
CA TYR A 67 -3.15 -6.98 19.98
C TYR A 67 -2.20 -7.64 18.98
N ALA A 68 -2.72 -8.39 18.01
CA ALA A 68 -1.90 -8.97 16.94
C ALA A 68 -1.20 -7.89 16.12
N PHE A 69 -1.90 -6.81 15.75
CA PHE A 69 -1.27 -5.67 15.08
C PHE A 69 -0.19 -5.01 15.94
N ALA A 70 -0.46 -4.76 17.22
CA ALA A 70 0.51 -4.16 18.14
C ALA A 70 1.78 -5.02 18.28
N TYR A 71 1.61 -6.34 18.41
CA TYR A 71 2.72 -7.29 18.44
C TYR A 71 3.56 -7.22 17.16
N SER A 72 2.91 -7.31 15.99
CA SER A 72 3.56 -7.25 14.68
C SER A 72 4.32 -5.94 14.47
N LEU A 73 3.71 -4.80 14.82
CA LEU A 73 4.36 -3.49 14.70
C LEU A 73 5.53 -3.33 15.64
N LYS A 74 5.39 -3.73 16.92
CA LYS A 74 6.49 -3.66 17.88
C LYS A 74 7.71 -4.41 17.38
N ARG A 75 7.53 -5.65 16.90
CA ARG A 75 8.61 -6.46 16.33
C ARG A 75 9.29 -5.78 15.14
N PHE A 76 8.49 -5.28 14.19
CA PHE A 76 9.03 -4.60 13.02
C PHE A 76 9.78 -3.31 13.39
N HIS A 77 9.22 -2.48 14.27
CA HIS A 77 9.87 -1.25 14.74
C HIS A 77 11.18 -1.52 15.47
N THR A 78 11.22 -2.49 16.38
CA THR A 78 12.46 -2.88 17.06
C THR A 78 13.53 -3.30 16.04
N PHE A 79 13.16 -4.07 15.01
CA PHE A 79 14.11 -4.44 13.95
C PHE A 79 14.64 -3.22 13.18
N ILE A 80 13.77 -2.27 12.80
CA ILE A 80 14.21 -1.05 12.10
C ILE A 80 15.10 -0.18 12.98
N GLN A 81 14.78 -0.04 14.27
CA GLN A 81 15.60 0.70 15.23
C GLN A 81 17.01 0.11 15.37
N SER A 82 17.13 -1.22 15.36
CA SER A 82 18.42 -1.91 15.37
C SER A 82 19.16 -1.87 14.02
N ASN A 83 18.54 -1.38 12.95
CA ASN A 83 19.12 -1.34 11.60
C ASN A 83 18.89 0.04 10.93
N PRO A 84 19.58 1.11 11.37
CA PRO A 84 19.30 2.48 10.94
C PRO A 84 19.39 2.72 9.42
N HIS A 85 20.26 1.97 8.74
CA HIS A 85 20.40 2.03 7.28
C HIS A 85 19.12 1.65 6.51
N LEU A 86 18.13 1.03 7.17
CA LEU A 86 16.83 0.72 6.59
C LEU A 86 15.85 1.89 6.63
N CYS A 87 16.09 2.94 7.41
CA CYS A 87 15.20 4.11 7.47
C CYS A 87 15.08 4.81 6.11
N GLU A 88 16.16 4.82 5.33
CA GLU A 88 16.21 5.39 3.98
C GLU A 88 15.84 4.37 2.88
N ALA A 89 15.69 3.10 3.25
CA ALA A 89 15.29 2.06 2.31
C ALA A 89 13.80 2.19 1.95
N SER A 90 13.43 1.63 0.79
CA SER A 90 12.02 1.42 0.51
C SER A 90 11.41 0.44 1.51
N PHE A 91 10.13 0.62 1.81
CA PHE A 91 9.39 -0.20 2.75
C PHE A 91 9.44 -1.69 2.35
N GLY A 92 9.37 -1.98 1.05
CA GLY A 92 9.51 -3.33 0.52
C GLY A 92 10.86 -3.96 0.86
N LYS A 93 11.95 -3.20 0.73
CA LYS A 93 13.31 -3.65 1.08
C LYS A 93 13.44 -3.87 2.58
N ALA A 94 12.89 -2.98 3.39
CA ALA A 94 12.91 -3.10 4.85
C ALA A 94 12.16 -4.34 5.35
N VAL A 95 10.97 -4.60 4.80
CA VAL A 95 10.21 -5.82 5.10
C VAL A 95 10.94 -7.07 4.61
N ALA A 96 11.55 -7.05 3.43
CA ALA A 96 12.35 -8.19 2.95
C ALA A 96 13.50 -8.51 3.91
N ARG A 97 14.25 -7.48 4.33
CA ARG A 97 15.35 -7.62 5.31
C ARG A 97 14.86 -8.16 6.64
N PHE A 98 13.74 -7.66 7.17
CA PHE A 98 13.13 -8.20 8.37
C PHE A 98 12.85 -9.71 8.27
N LEU A 99 12.26 -10.16 7.16
CA LEU A 99 11.90 -11.56 6.95
C LEU A 99 13.13 -12.46 6.81
N GLU A 100 14.19 -11.97 6.18
CA GLU A 100 15.48 -12.67 6.05
C GLU A 100 16.17 -12.84 7.41
N HIS A 101 16.18 -11.81 8.24
CA HIS A 101 17.01 -11.76 9.45
C HIS A 101 16.30 -12.27 10.71
N SER A 102 14.97 -12.39 10.71
CA SER A 102 14.21 -12.92 11.85
C SER A 102 14.17 -14.45 11.85
N LYS A 103 15.33 -15.13 11.82
CA LYS A 103 15.43 -16.61 11.68
C LYS A 103 14.74 -17.38 12.82
N GLU A 104 14.63 -16.77 13.98
CA GLU A 104 13.94 -17.29 15.16
C GLU A 104 12.42 -17.39 15.00
N LEU A 105 11.84 -16.64 14.06
CA LEU A 105 10.40 -16.66 13.82
C LEU A 105 10.03 -17.74 12.82
N CYS A 106 9.00 -18.53 13.14
CA CYS A 106 8.43 -19.47 12.18
C CYS A 106 7.82 -18.76 10.96
N ILE A 107 7.70 -19.49 9.86
CA ILE A 107 7.19 -18.97 8.57
C ILE A 107 5.81 -18.33 8.72
N ALA A 108 4.92 -18.92 9.51
CA ALA A 108 3.57 -18.40 9.74
C ALA A 108 3.61 -17.02 10.41
N THR A 109 4.43 -16.85 11.46
CA THR A 109 4.60 -15.59 12.17
C THR A 109 5.20 -14.51 11.26
N LYS A 110 6.22 -14.86 10.48
CA LYS A 110 6.79 -13.95 9.47
C LYS A 110 5.74 -13.43 8.49
N ARG A 111 4.90 -14.31 7.95
CA ARG A 111 3.80 -13.94 7.05
C ARG A 111 2.76 -13.08 7.74
N ALA A 112 2.41 -13.40 8.99
CA ALA A 112 1.46 -12.61 9.78
C ALA A 112 1.97 -11.17 9.99
N ILE A 113 3.21 -11.02 10.45
CA ILE A 113 3.83 -9.70 10.66
C ILE A 113 3.87 -8.90 9.35
N ARG A 114 4.35 -9.51 8.26
CA ARG A 114 4.33 -8.88 6.93
C ARG A 114 2.94 -8.37 6.58
N ASN A 115 1.93 -9.23 6.69
CA ASN A 115 0.56 -8.90 6.29
C ASN A 115 -0.04 -7.79 7.17
N ASP A 116 0.22 -7.84 8.47
CA ASP A 116 -0.25 -6.85 9.43
C ASP A 116 0.36 -5.48 9.14
N VAL A 117 1.68 -5.44 8.95
CA VAL A 117 2.43 -4.23 8.61
C VAL A 117 1.93 -3.63 7.28
N PHE A 118 1.80 -4.44 6.22
CA PHE A 118 1.24 -3.96 4.95
C PHE A 118 -0.23 -3.50 5.06
N LYS A 119 -1.00 -4.10 5.97
CA LYS A 119 -2.39 -3.70 6.19
C LYS A 119 -2.47 -2.32 6.84
N VAL A 120 -1.59 -2.00 7.78
CA VAL A 120 -1.48 -0.65 8.37
C VAL A 120 -1.20 0.37 7.27
N VAL A 121 -0.14 0.13 6.50
CA VAL A 121 0.28 1.01 5.41
C VAL A 121 -0.83 1.21 4.36
N SER A 122 -1.64 0.19 4.10
CA SER A 122 -2.75 0.30 3.16
C SER A 122 -3.82 1.32 3.56
N PHE A 123 -3.97 1.60 4.86
CA PHE A 123 -4.86 2.67 5.33
C PHE A 123 -4.23 4.04 5.20
N ASP A 124 -2.91 4.14 5.34
CA ASP A 124 -2.20 5.40 5.13
C ASP A 124 -2.17 5.82 3.67
N ILE A 125 -2.11 4.84 2.77
CA ILE A 125 -2.20 5.10 1.33
C ILE A 125 -3.54 5.73 0.94
N ASP A 126 -4.64 5.48 1.65
CA ASP A 126 -5.92 6.15 1.34
C ASP A 126 -5.84 7.67 1.51
N ASP A 127 -5.03 8.12 2.46
CA ASP A 127 -4.81 9.53 2.78
C ASP A 127 -3.58 10.13 2.10
N LEU A 128 -2.76 9.29 1.45
CA LEU A 128 -1.57 9.72 0.72
C LEU A 128 -1.97 10.66 -0.42
N ALA A 129 -1.39 11.84 -0.44
CA ALA A 129 -1.51 12.76 -1.55
C ALA A 129 -0.87 12.18 -2.82
N LEU A 130 -1.48 12.40 -3.99
CA LEU A 130 -1.00 11.82 -5.24
C LEU A 130 0.44 12.21 -5.60
N SER A 131 0.90 13.38 -5.20
CA SER A 131 2.27 13.87 -5.45
C SER A 131 3.34 13.01 -4.76
N TYR A 132 3.00 12.37 -3.64
CA TYR A 132 3.89 11.52 -2.87
C TYR A 132 3.93 10.07 -3.38
N ILE A 133 3.16 9.73 -4.42
CA ILE A 133 3.29 8.41 -5.07
C ILE A 133 4.67 8.32 -5.72
N PRO A 134 5.50 7.30 -5.41
CA PRO A 134 6.83 7.20 -5.95
C PRO A 134 6.84 7.17 -7.49
N VAL A 135 7.71 7.98 -8.11
CA VAL A 135 7.83 8.06 -9.59
C VAL A 135 8.08 6.70 -10.22
N LYS A 136 8.79 5.79 -9.52
CA LYS A 136 9.01 4.42 -9.96
C LYS A 136 7.71 3.64 -10.16
N VAL A 137 6.72 3.78 -9.26
CA VAL A 137 5.39 3.15 -9.39
C VAL A 137 4.69 3.59 -10.68
N ILE A 138 4.72 4.89 -10.96
CA ILE A 138 4.11 5.47 -12.17
C ILE A 138 4.85 4.95 -13.41
N ARG A 139 6.19 5.01 -13.40
CA ARG A 139 7.05 4.53 -14.49
C ARG A 139 6.80 3.05 -14.81
N ASP A 140 6.73 2.21 -13.79
CA ASP A 140 6.52 0.77 -13.94
C ASP A 140 5.13 0.45 -14.50
N CYS A 141 4.10 1.22 -14.11
CA CYS A 141 2.77 1.10 -14.72
C CYS A 141 2.78 1.48 -16.22
N MET A 142 3.57 2.49 -16.59
CA MET A 142 3.61 3.00 -17.96
C MET A 142 4.41 2.12 -18.93
N ARG A 143 5.46 1.44 -18.46
CA ARG A 143 6.46 0.71 -19.28
C ARG A 143 5.97 -0.54 -20.01
N GLY A 144 4.89 -1.23 -19.61
CA GLY A 144 4.37 -2.36 -20.40
C GLY A 144 3.61 -3.44 -19.62
N PRO A 145 2.91 -4.37 -20.29
CA PRO A 145 1.84 -5.17 -19.70
C PRO A 145 2.34 -6.54 -19.24
N SER A 146 3.08 -6.61 -18.13
CA SER A 146 3.45 -7.92 -17.57
C SER A 146 2.52 -8.38 -16.46
N ARG A 147 1.70 -7.49 -15.88
CA ARG A 147 0.79 -7.81 -14.77
C ARG A 147 -0.53 -7.03 -14.85
N HIS A 148 -1.62 -7.73 -14.57
CA HIS A 148 -2.99 -7.17 -14.53
C HIS A 148 -3.11 -5.91 -13.65
N MET A 149 -2.43 -5.90 -12.51
CA MET A 149 -2.35 -4.74 -11.62
C MET A 149 -1.73 -3.50 -12.30
N LEU A 150 -0.63 -3.68 -13.04
CA LEU A 150 0.08 -2.60 -13.74
C LEU A 150 -0.74 -2.04 -14.90
N VAL A 151 -1.47 -2.89 -15.63
CA VAL A 151 -2.38 -2.45 -16.70
C VAL A 151 -3.47 -1.52 -16.16
N ARG A 152 -3.98 -1.82 -14.96
CA ARG A 152 -4.99 -0.99 -14.30
C ARG A 152 -4.40 0.30 -13.75
N GLY A 153 -3.23 0.21 -13.12
CA GLY A 153 -2.44 1.37 -12.71
C GLY A 153 -2.13 2.30 -13.89
N LYS A 154 -1.80 1.75 -15.06
CA LYS A 154 -1.58 2.52 -16.29
C LYS A 154 -2.81 3.33 -16.69
N ARG A 155 -3.99 2.71 -16.70
CA ARG A 155 -5.25 3.41 -17.02
C ARG A 155 -5.58 4.48 -16.00
N PHE A 156 -5.37 4.18 -14.72
CA PHE A 156 -5.55 5.14 -13.62
C PHE A 156 -4.62 6.36 -13.76
N PHE A 157 -3.31 6.16 -13.97
CA PHE A 157 -2.38 7.27 -14.13
C PHE A 157 -2.53 8.02 -15.45
N LYS A 158 -2.99 7.35 -16.52
CA LYS A 158 -3.37 8.05 -17.76
C LYS A 158 -4.54 8.99 -17.49
N PHE A 159 -5.57 8.54 -16.78
CA PHE A 159 -6.70 9.39 -16.39
C PHE A 159 -6.25 10.58 -15.55
N LEU A 160 -5.34 10.41 -14.59
CA LEU A 160 -4.86 11.51 -13.74
C LEU A 160 -3.98 12.55 -14.46
N ARG A 161 -3.48 12.25 -15.66
CA ARG A 161 -2.69 13.18 -16.47
C ARG A 161 -3.55 14.02 -17.42
N HIS A 162 -4.83 13.69 -17.55
CA HIS A 162 -5.82 14.36 -18.40
C HIS A 162 -6.86 15.05 -17.53
#